data_AF-A0A432FDT4-F1
#
_entry.id   AF-A0A432FDT4-F1
#
_cell.length_a   1.000
_cell.length_b   1.000
_cell.length_c   1.000
_cell.angle_alpha   90.00
_cell.angle_beta   90.00
_cell.angle_gamma   90.00
#
_symmetry.space_group_name_H-M   'P 1'
#
loop_
_entity.id
_entity.type
_entity.pdbx_description
1 polymer ?
#
loop_
_entity_poly.entity_id
_entity_poly.type
_entity_poly.pdbx_seq_one_letter_code
_entity_poly.pdbx_strand_id
1 'polypeptide(L)'
;MSLSLLFALLALLAFGFIFKHVSTEERRSFFRVLVALLMVIGLLSYFVRPMISNNDIKELLDFTSIVAFVLSVLFLLAYFKLDQKIRMERGELHPINPKKSGKKGGK
;
A
#
# COMPACT_ATOMS: atom_id res chain seq x y z
N MET A 1 5.20 18.27 -22.59
CA MET A 1 4.53 17.28 -21.71
C MET A 1 4.20 16.07 -22.58
N SER A 2 4.73 14.88 -22.30
CA SER A 2 4.53 13.71 -23.19
C SER A 2 3.11 13.15 -23.08
N LEU A 3 2.60 12.57 -24.16
CA LEU A 3 1.29 11.91 -24.20
C LEU A 3 1.16 10.83 -23.10
N SER A 4 2.24 10.09 -22.85
CA SER A 4 2.34 9.08 -21.80
C SER A 4 2.18 9.66 -20.38
N LEU A 5 2.75 10.85 -20.13
CA LEU A 5 2.61 11.52 -18.84
C LEU A 5 1.16 11.98 -18.60
N LEU A 6 0.49 12.46 -19.65
CA LEU A 6 -0.92 12.85 -19.58
C LEU A 6 -1.80 11.65 -19.23
N PHE A 7 -1.62 10.51 -19.91
CA PHE A 7 -2.36 9.28 -19.61
C PHE A 7 -2.08 8.77 -18.20
N ALA A 8 -0.83 8.84 -17.73
CA ALA A 8 -0.48 8.46 -16.37
C ALA A 8 -1.19 9.35 -15.32
N LEU A 9 -1.23 10.66 -15.55
CA LEU A 9 -1.93 11.60 -14.65
C LEU A 9 -3.44 11.37 -14.64
N LEU A 10 -4.06 11.16 -15.81
CA LEU A 10 -5.48 10.83 -15.93
C LEU A 10 -5.81 9.51 -15.23
N ALA A 11 -4.96 8.49 -15.40
CA ALA A 11 -5.12 7.21 -14.71
C ALA A 11 -5.02 7.35 -13.19
N LEU A 12 -4.07 8.16 -12.69
CA LEU A 12 -3.94 8.45 -11.25
C LEU A 12 -5.17 9.18 -10.69
N LEU A 13 -5.70 10.16 -11.42
CA LEU A 13 -6.91 10.90 -11.03
C LEU A 13 -8.14 9.98 -11.02
N ALA A 14 -8.33 9.17 -12.08
CA ALA A 14 -9.42 8.21 -12.17
C ALA A 14 -9.33 7.16 -11.05
N PHE A 15 -8.13 6.63 -10.81
CA PHE A 15 -7.88 5.68 -9.73
C PHE A 15 -8.23 6.30 -8.37
N GLY A 16 -7.75 7.51 -8.07
CA GLY A 16 -8.06 8.20 -6.81
C GLY A 16 -9.55 8.46 -6.62
N PHE A 17 -10.26 8.83 -7.70
CA PHE A 17 -11.71 9.04 -7.67
C PHE A 17 -12.46 7.74 -7.36
N ILE A 18 -12.17 6.66 -8.09
CA ILE A 18 -12.77 5.35 -7.86
C ILE A 18 -12.48 4.87 -6.44
N PHE A 19 -11.23 4.97 -6.00
CA PHE A 19 -10.79 4.50 -4.68
C PHE A 19 -11.52 5.20 -3.52
N LYS A 20 -12.00 6.44 -3.72
CA LYS A 20 -12.82 7.16 -2.73
C LYS A 20 -14.21 6.53 -2.52
N HIS A 21 -14.75 5.85 -3.54
CA HIS A 21 -16.08 5.22 -3.49
C HIS A 21 -16.03 3.74 -3.07
N VAL A 22 -14.86 3.12 -3.10
CA VAL A 22 -14.63 1.73 -2.66
C VAL A 22 -14.77 1.63 -1.14
N SER A 23 -15.39 0.55 -0.64
CA SER A 23 -15.58 0.30 0.80
C SER A 23 -14.25 0.13 1.54
N THR A 24 -14.24 0.33 2.85
CA THR A 24 -13.01 0.17 3.68
C THR A 24 -12.47 -1.26 3.64
N GLU A 25 -13.33 -2.26 3.55
CA GLU A 25 -12.95 -3.67 3.45
C GLU A 25 -12.31 -4.02 2.10
N GLU A 26 -12.87 -3.51 1.01
CA GLU A 26 -12.29 -3.67 -0.32
C GLU A 26 -10.95 -2.94 -0.44
N ARG A 27 -10.81 -1.73 0.13
CA ARG A 27 -9.50 -1.04 0.21
C ARG A 27 -8.47 -1.86 0.96
N ARG A 28 -8.86 -2.49 2.07
CA ARG A 28 -7.99 -3.39 2.83
C ARG A 28 -7.58 -4.60 1.99
N SER A 29 -8.52 -5.20 1.26
CA SER A 29 -8.22 -6.30 0.34
C SER A 29 -7.25 -5.87 -0.76
N PHE A 30 -7.49 -4.71 -1.38
CA PHE A 30 -6.64 -4.12 -2.40
C PHE A 30 -5.21 -3.91 -1.89
N PHE A 31 -5.02 -3.27 -0.73
CA PHE A 31 -3.68 -3.07 -0.17
C PHE A 31 -2.96 -4.39 0.11
N ARG A 32 -3.67 -5.41 0.61
CA ARG A 32 -3.09 -6.74 0.84
C ARG A 32 -2.57 -7.37 -0.47
N VAL A 33 -3.40 -7.33 -1.52
CA VAL A 33 -3.05 -7.87 -2.84
C VAL A 33 -1.92 -7.07 -3.46
N LEU A 34 -1.96 -5.73 -3.35
CA LEU A 34 -0.91 -4.85 -3.87
C LEU A 34 0.44 -5.11 -3.20
N VAL A 35 0.48 -5.24 -1.87
CA VAL A 35 1.70 -5.58 -1.13
C VAL A 35 2.23 -6.94 -1.57
N ALA A 36 1.36 -7.95 -1.69
CA ALA A 36 1.77 -9.27 -2.17
C ALA A 36 2.35 -9.21 -3.59
N LEU A 37 1.72 -8.46 -4.50
CA LEU A 37 2.20 -8.26 -5.87
C LEU A 37 3.58 -7.60 -5.90
N LEU A 38 3.78 -6.53 -5.13
CA LEU A 38 5.07 -5.82 -5.04
C LEU A 38 6.18 -6.74 -4.51
N MET A 39 5.88 -7.55 -3.50
CA MET A 39 6.82 -8.52 -2.97
C MET A 39 7.18 -9.58 -4.01
N VAL A 40 6.19 -10.10 -4.76
CA VAL A 40 6.43 -11.05 -5.86
C VAL A 40 7.28 -10.43 -6.96
N ILE A 41 7.01 -9.18 -7.36
CA ILE A 41 7.81 -8.46 -8.36
C ILE A 41 9.27 -8.34 -7.89
N GLY A 42 9.50 -7.87 -6.66
CA GLY A 42 10.85 -7.75 -6.12
C GLY A 42 11.57 -9.10 -6.03
N LEU A 43 10.86 -10.16 -5.64
CA LEU A 43 11.41 -11.52 -5.57
C LEU A 43 11.78 -12.05 -6.95
N LEU A 44 10.91 -11.87 -7.95
CA LEU A 44 11.16 -12.26 -9.34
C LEU A 44 12.34 -11.50 -9.92
N SER A 45 12.44 -10.18 -9.68
CA SER A 45 13.58 -9.37 -10.11
C SER A 45 14.90 -9.92 -9.53
N TYR A 46 14.91 -10.33 -8.26
CA TYR A 46 16.08 -10.95 -7.63
C TYR A 46 16.47 -12.29 -8.28
N PHE A 47 15.51 -13.17 -8.56
CA PHE A 47 15.78 -14.48 -9.17
C PHE A 47 16.14 -14.42 -10.66
N VAL A 48 15.60 -13.45 -11.40
CA VAL A 48 15.88 -13.26 -12.82
C VAL A 48 17.24 -12.60 -13.04
N ARG A 49 17.71 -11.77 -12.10
CA ARG A 49 19.01 -11.06 -12.15
C ARG A 49 20.20 -11.93 -12.62
N PRO A 50 20.48 -13.12 -12.05
CA PRO A 50 21.60 -13.95 -12.49
C PRO A 50 21.43 -14.55 -13.90
N MET A 51 20.20 -14.61 -14.42
CA MET A 51 19.90 -15.17 -15.74
C MET A 51 20.13 -14.17 -16.88
N ILE A 52 20.22 -12.88 -16.57
CA ILE A 52 20.39 -11.82 -17.56
C ILE A 52 21.88 -11.52 -17.72
N SER A 53 22.40 -11.47 -18.95
CA SER A 53 23.80 -11.10 -19.20
C SER A 53 24.02 -9.59 -19.26
N ASN A 54 23.01 -8.84 -19.73
CA ASN A 54 23.08 -7.40 -19.93
C ASN A 54 23.10 -6.64 -18.58
N ASN A 55 24.12 -5.81 -18.36
CA ASN A 55 24.28 -5.04 -17.13
C ASN A 55 23.25 -3.92 -16.94
N ASP A 56 22.81 -3.25 -18.01
CA ASP A 56 21.80 -2.19 -17.92
C ASP A 56 20.46 -2.73 -17.39
N ILE A 57 20.10 -3.95 -17.84
CA ILE A 57 18.89 -4.61 -17.38
C ILE A 57 19.03 -5.06 -15.92
N LYS A 58 20.23 -5.48 -15.48
CA LYS A 58 20.47 -5.81 -14.06
C LYS A 58 20.31 -4.59 -13.17
N GLU A 59 20.84 -3.44 -13.57
CA GLU A 59 20.65 -2.19 -12.83
C GLU A 59 19.17 -1.80 -12.74
N LEU A 60 18.43 -1.95 -13.85
CA LEU A 60 16.99 -1.72 -13.87
C LEU A 60 16.24 -2.69 -12.94
N LEU A 61 16.62 -3.97 -12.90
CA LEU A 61 16.03 -4.96 -11.98
C LEU A 61 16.37 -4.65 -10.52
N ASP A 62 17.59 -4.22 -10.22
CA ASP A 62 18.01 -3.83 -8.87
C ASP A 62 17.21 -2.59 -8.41
N PHE A 63 17.09 -1.57 -9.26
CA PHE A 63 16.27 -0.40 -8.99
C PHE A 63 14.79 -0.78 -8.79
N THR A 64 14.24 -1.63 -9.65
CA THR A 64 12.85 -2.10 -9.55
C THR A 64 12.61 -2.86 -8.24
N SER A 65 13.56 -3.70 -7.82
CA SER A 65 13.50 -4.44 -6.57
C SER A 65 13.48 -3.51 -5.35
N ILE A 66 14.33 -2.48 -5.34
CA ILE A 66 14.38 -1.48 -4.27
C ILE A 66 13.06 -0.70 -4.21
N VAL A 67 12.58 -0.22 -5.35
CA VAL A 67 11.31 0.54 -5.42
C VAL A 67 10.14 -0.33 -4.97
N ALA A 68 10.06 -1.57 -5.44
CA ALA A 68 9.01 -2.51 -5.04
C ALA A 68 9.04 -2.79 -3.53
N PHE A 69 10.23 -2.94 -2.93
CA PHE A 69 10.40 -3.15 -1.50
C PHE A 69 10.00 -1.92 -0.66
N VAL A 70 10.45 -0.72 -1.05
CA VAL A 70 10.08 0.51 -0.33
C VAL A 70 8.57 0.74 -0.40
N LEU A 71 7.98 0.56 -1.59
CA LEU A 71 6.53 0.67 -1.75
C LEU A 71 5.78 -0.40 -0.95
N SER A 72 6.25 -1.65 -0.93
CA SER A 72 5.58 -2.72 -0.17
C SER A 72 5.55 -2.41 1.33
N VAL A 73 6.65 -1.90 1.90
CA VAL A 73 6.71 -1.47 3.30
C VAL A 73 5.74 -0.31 3.57
N LEU A 74 5.73 0.72 2.71
CA LEU A 74 4.82 1.86 2.85
C LEU A 74 3.34 1.44 2.78
N PHE A 75 2.99 0.61 1.80
CA PHE A 75 1.62 0.12 1.64
C PHE A 75 1.23 -0.87 2.75
N LEU A 76 2.16 -1.63 3.30
CA LEU A 76 1.92 -2.50 4.46
C LEU A 76 1.60 -1.67 5.72
N LEU A 77 2.31 -0.56 5.94
CA LEU A 77 2.00 0.36 7.03
C LEU A 77 0.62 1.02 6.84
N ALA A 78 0.29 1.40 5.61
CA ALA A 78 -1.04 1.93 5.28
C ALA A 78 -2.14 0.87 5.51
N TYR A 79 -1.88 -0.38 5.13
CA TYR A 79 -2.74 -1.52 5.40
C TYR A 79 -2.97 -1.71 6.91
N PHE A 80 -1.91 -1.73 7.72
CA PHE A 80 -2.06 -1.88 9.18
C PHE A 80 -2.85 -0.74 9.81
N LYS A 81 -2.61 0.52 9.39
CA LYS A 81 -3.41 1.66 9.85
C LYS A 81 -4.89 1.52 9.49
N LEU A 82 -5.18 1.06 8.28
CA LEU A 82 -6.55 0.84 7.82
C LEU A 82 -7.23 -0.31 8.58
N ASP A 83 -6.53 -1.43 8.77
CA ASP A 83 -7.03 -2.58 9.51
C ASP A 83 -7.28 -2.24 10.98
N GLN A 84 -6.39 -1.48 11.63
CA GLN A 84 -6.61 -0.94 12.97
C GLN A 84 -7.85 -0.05 13.05
N LYS A 85 -8.03 0.84 12.07
CA LYS A 85 -9.23 1.70 12.00
C LYS A 85 -10.51 0.88 11.91
N ILE A 86 -10.54 -0.13 11.04
CA ILE A 86 -11.69 -1.02 10.87
C ILE A 86 -11.98 -1.80 12.16
N ARG A 87 -10.95 -2.36 12.81
CA ARG A 87 -11.14 -3.11 14.08
C ARG A 87 -11.60 -2.22 15.23
N MET A 88 -11.16 -0.95 15.28
CA MET A 88 -11.68 0.03 16.25
C MET A 88 -13.15 0.37 15.97
N GLU A 89 -13.53 0.56 14.70
CA GLU A 89 -14.94 0.81 14.31
C GLU A 89 -15.86 -0.38 14.63
N ARG A 90 -15.32 -1.61 14.58
CA ARG A 90 -16.03 -2.84 14.94
C ARG A 90 -16.04 -3.13 16.45
N GLY A 91 -15.35 -2.34 17.27
CA GLY A 91 -15.22 -2.57 18.71
C GLY A 91 -14.33 -3.75 19.12
N GLU A 92 -13.59 -4.34 18.16
CA GLU A 92 -12.68 -5.48 18.39
C GLU A 92 -11.32 -5.04 18.98
N LEU A 93 -11.02 -3.74 18.95
CA LEU A 93 -9.81 -3.15 19.54
C LEU A 93 -10.17 -2.00 20.49
N HIS A 94 -9.81 -2.16 21.75
CA HIS A 94 -9.84 -1.05 22.71
C HIS A 94 -8.67 -0.08 22.44
N PRO A 95 -8.87 1.23 22.59
CA PRO A 95 -7.82 2.21 22.33
C PRO A 95 -6.61 1.95 23.22
N ILE A 96 -5.42 1.89 22.62
CA ILE A 96 -4.12 1.63 23.29
C ILE A 96 -3.76 2.76 24.28
N ASN A 97 -4.56 3.83 24.34
CA ASN A 97 -4.47 4.87 25.35
C ASN A 97 -5.86 5.28 25.85
N PRO A 98 -6.27 4.91 27.08
CA PRO A 98 -7.50 5.38 27.70
C PRO A 98 -7.27 6.79 28.28
N LYS A 99 -6.87 7.77 27.46
CA LYS A 99 -6.94 9.18 27.91
C LYS A 99 -8.26 9.78 27.46
N LYS A 100 -9.15 9.93 28.45
CA LYS A 100 -10.48 10.58 28.43
C LYS A 100 -11.70 9.66 28.20
N SER A 101 -11.85 8.62 29.02
CA SER A 101 -13.17 8.31 29.57
C SER A 101 -13.23 8.91 30.98
N GLY A 102 -13.60 10.18 31.07
CA GLY A 102 -13.50 10.93 32.32
C GLY A 102 -14.14 12.30 32.23
N LYS A 103 -15.44 12.35 31.91
CA LYS A 103 -16.44 13.32 32.42
C LYS A 103 -17.71 13.25 31.57
N LYS A 104 -18.69 12.48 32.06
CA LYS A 104 -20.11 12.89 32.12
C LYS A 104 -20.85 11.88 33.00
N GLY A 105 -20.53 11.96 34.29
CA GLY A 105 -21.30 11.38 35.37
C GLY A 105 -21.18 12.36 36.53
N GLY A 106 -22.24 13.12 36.77
CA GLY A 106 -22.25 14.18 37.77
C GLY A 106 -23.64 14.80 37.84
N LYS A 107 -24.48 14.12 38.62
CA LYS A 107 -25.72 14.51 39.30
C LYS A 107 -26.43 15.78 38.84
#